data_AF-A0A125YYJ3-F1
#
_entry.id   AF-A0A125YYJ3-F1
#
_cell.length_a   1.000
_cell.length_b   1.000
_cell.length_c   1.000
_cell.angle_alpha   90.00
_cell.angle_beta   90.00
_cell.angle_gamma   90.00
#
_symmetry.space_group_name_H-M   'P 1'
#
loop_
_entity.id
_entity.type
_entity.pdbx_description
1 polymer ?
#
loop_
_entity_poly.entity_id
_entity_poly.type
_entity_poly.pdbx_seq_one_letter_code
_entity_poly.pdbx_strand_id
1 'polypeptide(L)'
;MAQFHREIGKLFASYSNKITANSPVQYVPSPPTKGKVRRALSSALMPVWFKFFRGPLDRWNLAVMAKYLRDHGLMYDDLYSDKEPVFARALELLPPDIQAARFRRLMRGTYLNHLRLYLPVHEQNYDPFIPYMAPYVEEAKFQLQEEEELLGYHMWEGVWYSGGVTGFGDKEPGEHFLVALPNLYGAGGSPMQAGGKHFSSHAASAARARLATLAQKRLEEAMQQRERQSVSQN
;
A
#
# COMPACT_ATOMS: atom_id res chain seq x y z
N MET A 1 1.71 50.42 -13.98
CA MET A 1 1.13 49.42 -13.05
C MET A 1 0.68 48.13 -13.74
N ALA A 2 -0.13 48.15 -14.82
CA ALA A 2 -0.62 46.92 -15.46
C ALA A 2 0.45 46.00 -16.08
N GLN A 3 1.56 46.56 -16.60
CA GLN A 3 2.66 45.77 -17.17
C GLN A 3 3.43 44.99 -16.10
N PHE A 4 3.61 45.56 -14.92
CA PHE A 4 4.28 44.92 -13.78
C PHE A 4 3.51 43.69 -13.29
N HIS A 5 2.19 43.79 -13.15
CA HIS A 5 1.34 42.64 -12.81
C HIS A 5 1.38 41.54 -13.88
N ARG A 6 1.52 41.91 -15.16
CA ARG A 6 1.61 40.95 -16.27
C ARG A 6 2.94 40.20 -16.27
N GLU A 7 4.04 40.85 -15.91
CA GLU A 7 5.36 40.21 -15.80
C GLU A 7 5.47 39.32 -14.57
N ILE A 8 4.93 39.77 -13.44
CA ILE A 8 4.82 38.97 -12.23
C ILE A 8 3.94 37.74 -12.46
N GLY A 9 2.80 37.90 -13.12
CA GLY A 9 1.92 36.78 -13.47
C GLY A 9 2.60 35.75 -14.37
N LYS A 10 3.41 36.18 -15.34
CA LYS A 10 4.23 35.28 -16.18
C LYS A 10 5.29 34.54 -15.35
N LEU A 11 5.90 35.22 -14.38
CA LEU A 11 6.88 34.64 -13.46
C LEU A 11 6.24 33.55 -12.59
N PHE A 12 5.09 33.84 -11.96
CA PHE A 12 4.34 32.86 -11.18
C PHE A 12 3.85 31.67 -12.01
N ALA A 13 3.34 31.90 -13.23
CA ALA A 13 2.94 30.82 -14.14
C ALA A 13 4.14 29.96 -14.56
N SER A 14 5.29 30.57 -14.86
CA SER A 14 6.52 29.83 -15.20
C SER A 14 7.08 29.02 -14.02
N TYR A 15 6.89 29.49 -12.79
CA TYR A 15 7.33 28.81 -11.58
C TYR A 15 6.38 27.68 -11.20
N SER A 16 5.07 27.90 -11.32
CA SER A 16 4.03 26.89 -11.12
C SER A 16 4.16 25.74 -12.14
N ASN A 17 4.35 26.05 -13.43
CA ASN A 17 4.53 25.04 -14.46
C ASN A 17 5.81 24.20 -14.30
N LYS A 18 6.86 24.74 -13.67
CA LYS A 18 8.06 23.96 -13.31
C LYS A 18 7.83 23.01 -12.13
N ILE A 19 6.89 23.32 -11.25
CA ILE A 19 6.51 22.48 -10.12
C ILE A 19 5.60 21.34 -10.58
N THR A 20 4.72 21.58 -11.55
CA THR A 20 3.77 20.58 -12.06
C THR A 20 4.29 19.73 -13.23
N ALA A 21 5.31 20.19 -13.98
CA ALA A 21 5.91 19.41 -15.06
C ALA A 21 6.73 18.20 -14.57
N ASN A 22 7.15 18.23 -13.31
CA ASN A 22 7.46 17.00 -12.59
C ASN A 22 6.16 16.61 -11.90
N SER A 23 5.56 15.50 -12.30
CA SER A 23 4.44 14.83 -11.60
C SER A 23 4.54 15.01 -10.08
N PRO A 24 3.44 15.01 -9.29
CA PRO A 24 3.55 14.91 -7.84
C PRO A 24 4.53 13.78 -7.55
N VAL A 25 5.71 14.14 -7.03
CA VAL A 25 6.83 13.23 -6.90
C VAL A 25 6.43 12.28 -5.79
N GLN A 26 5.70 11.21 -6.14
CA GLN A 26 5.59 10.04 -5.29
C GLN A 26 7.03 9.58 -5.10
N TYR A 27 7.56 9.86 -3.91
CA TYR A 27 8.85 9.37 -3.49
C TYR A 27 8.73 7.85 -3.37
N VAL A 28 9.02 7.14 -4.46
CA VAL A 28 9.21 5.70 -4.43
C VAL A 28 10.61 5.47 -3.87
N PRO A 29 10.77 4.88 -2.68
CA PRO A 29 12.09 4.63 -2.13
C PRO A 29 12.85 3.73 -3.10
N SER A 30 13.96 4.25 -3.65
CA SER A 30 14.81 3.45 -4.51
C SER A 30 15.34 2.25 -3.71
N PRO A 31 15.22 1.01 -4.21
CA PRO A 31 15.69 -0.15 -3.47
C PRO A 31 17.20 0.00 -3.19
N PRO A 32 17.67 -0.44 -2.01
CA PRO A 32 19.06 -0.23 -1.62
C PRO A 32 20.02 -0.85 -2.66
N THR A 33 20.95 -0.04 -3.15
CA THR A 33 21.92 -0.46 -4.19
C THR A 33 22.87 -1.50 -3.61
N LYS A 34 22.74 -2.76 -4.05
CA LYS A 34 23.66 -3.85 -3.70
C LYS A 34 25.01 -3.64 -4.39
N GLY A 35 26.12 -3.92 -3.70
CA GLY A 35 27.46 -3.89 -4.29
C GLY A 35 27.62 -4.86 -5.49
N LYS A 36 28.53 -4.55 -6.41
CA LYS A 36 28.71 -5.29 -7.69
C LYS A 36 28.91 -6.79 -7.50
N VAL A 37 29.76 -7.19 -6.54
CA VAL A 37 30.04 -8.60 -6.21
C VAL A 37 28.78 -9.31 -5.68
N ARG A 38 28.05 -8.65 -4.77
CA ARG A 38 26.81 -9.18 -4.21
C ARG A 38 25.73 -9.37 -5.29
N ARG A 39 25.66 -8.47 -6.28
CA ARG A 39 24.74 -8.60 -7.42
C ARG A 39 25.09 -9.83 -8.26
N ALA A 40 26.35 -9.99 -8.67
CA ALA A 40 26.79 -11.13 -9.49
C ALA A 40 26.61 -12.48 -8.78
N LEU A 41 26.95 -12.54 -7.49
CA LEU A 41 26.74 -13.74 -6.67
C LEU A 41 25.24 -14.05 -6.53
N SER A 42 24.42 -13.02 -6.25
CA SER A 42 22.98 -13.22 -6.14
C SER A 42 22.36 -13.66 -7.46
N SER A 43 22.79 -13.15 -8.61
CA SER A 43 22.26 -13.57 -9.92
C SER A 43 22.60 -15.01 -10.27
N ALA A 44 23.76 -15.52 -9.84
CA ALA A 44 24.16 -16.90 -10.08
C ALA A 44 23.46 -17.88 -9.11
N LEU A 45 23.33 -17.52 -7.83
CA LEU A 45 22.72 -18.38 -6.81
C LEU A 45 21.18 -18.35 -6.82
N MET A 46 20.55 -17.24 -7.22
CA MET A 46 19.08 -17.13 -7.26
C MET A 46 18.40 -18.25 -8.05
N PRO A 47 18.77 -18.55 -9.31
CA PRO A 47 18.05 -19.55 -10.10
C PRO A 47 18.14 -20.95 -9.48
N VAL A 48 19.30 -21.29 -8.89
CA VAL A 48 19.49 -22.56 -8.19
C VAL A 48 18.63 -22.61 -6.93
N TRP A 49 18.69 -21.56 -6.10
CA TRP A 49 17.86 -21.46 -4.91
C TRP A 49 16.36 -21.47 -5.24
N PHE A 50 15.96 -20.80 -6.31
CA PHE A 50 14.59 -20.74 -6.76
C PHE A 50 14.09 -22.12 -7.21
N LYS A 51 14.90 -22.84 -7.99
CA LYS A 51 14.54 -24.18 -8.49
C LYS A 51 14.38 -25.20 -7.35
N PHE A 52 15.27 -25.19 -6.36
CA PHE A 52 15.31 -26.24 -5.34
C PHE A 52 14.55 -25.90 -4.06
N PHE A 53 14.46 -24.63 -3.68
CA PHE A 53 13.82 -24.23 -2.42
C PHE A 53 12.54 -23.45 -2.66
N ARG A 54 12.61 -22.30 -3.34
CA ARG A 54 11.46 -21.39 -3.49
C ARG A 54 10.31 -22.02 -4.28
N GLY A 55 10.60 -22.64 -5.42
CA GLY A 55 9.60 -23.24 -6.30
C GLY A 55 8.82 -24.37 -5.62
N PRO A 56 9.48 -25.39 -5.04
CA PRO A 56 8.78 -26.43 -4.28
C PRO A 56 8.00 -25.90 -3.07
N LEU A 57 8.55 -24.93 -2.35
CA LEU A 57 7.87 -24.29 -1.23
C LEU A 57 6.60 -23.56 -1.69
N ASP A 58 6.66 -22.80 -2.78
CA ASP A 58 5.52 -22.07 -3.32
C ASP A 58 4.43 -23.01 -3.82
N ARG A 59 4.80 -24.13 -4.45
CA ARG A 59 3.85 -25.19 -4.85
C ARG A 59 3.18 -25.84 -3.64
N TRP A 60 3.95 -26.12 -2.58
CA TRP A 60 3.42 -26.68 -1.34
C TRP A 60 2.46 -25.70 -0.66
N ASN A 61 2.84 -24.43 -0.56
CA ASN A 61 1.98 -23.37 -0.01
C ASN A 61 0.66 -23.25 -0.79
N LEU A 62 0.71 -23.30 -2.13
CA LEU A 62 -0.48 -23.27 -2.98
C LEU A 62 -1.36 -24.50 -2.73
N ALA A 63 -0.78 -25.70 -2.63
CA ALA A 63 -1.53 -26.92 -2.35
C ALA A 63 -2.20 -26.90 -0.96
N VAL A 64 -1.51 -26.39 0.07
CA VAL A 64 -2.06 -26.22 1.41
C VAL A 64 -3.22 -25.21 1.39
N MET A 65 -3.07 -24.08 0.68
CA MET A 65 -4.16 -23.12 0.52
C MET A 65 -5.35 -23.69 -0.25
N ALA A 66 -5.10 -24.42 -1.33
CA ALA A 66 -6.15 -25.06 -2.11
C ALA A 66 -6.98 -26.02 -1.23
N LYS A 67 -6.31 -26.83 -0.41
CA LYS A 67 -6.96 -27.72 0.55
C LYS A 67 -7.80 -26.94 1.56
N TYR A 68 -7.23 -25.92 2.19
CA TYR A 68 -7.91 -25.10 3.18
C TYR A 68 -9.18 -24.44 2.61
N LEU A 69 -9.08 -23.87 1.41
CA LEU A 69 -10.20 -23.23 0.72
C LEU A 69 -11.33 -24.23 0.44
N ARG A 70 -10.99 -25.41 -0.10
CA ARG A 70 -11.95 -26.48 -0.39
C ARG A 70 -12.62 -27.03 0.86
N ASP A 71 -11.85 -27.24 1.92
CA ASP A 71 -12.33 -27.73 3.22
C ASP A 71 -13.38 -26.77 3.83
N HIS A 72 -13.31 -25.47 3.53
CA HIS A 72 -14.24 -24.45 4.03
C HIS A 72 -15.29 -23.97 3.01
N GLY A 73 -15.24 -24.42 1.75
CA GLY A 73 -16.19 -23.98 0.73
C GLY A 73 -16.00 -22.52 0.30
N LEU A 74 -14.78 -21.99 0.45
CA LEU A 74 -14.40 -20.61 0.12
C LEU A 74 -13.63 -20.53 -1.21
N MET A 75 -13.64 -19.33 -1.81
CA MET A 75 -12.77 -18.97 -2.94
C MET A 75 -11.61 -18.08 -2.45
N TYR A 76 -10.51 -18.01 -3.20
CA TYR A 76 -9.35 -17.21 -2.85
C TYR A 76 -9.70 -15.71 -2.70
N ASP A 77 -10.55 -15.19 -3.59
CA ASP A 77 -11.01 -13.80 -3.55
C ASP A 77 -11.90 -13.49 -2.34
N ASP A 78 -12.45 -14.52 -1.66
CA ASP A 78 -13.24 -14.33 -0.44
C ASP A 78 -12.35 -13.97 0.77
N LEU A 79 -11.02 -14.18 0.70
CA LEU A 79 -10.09 -13.84 1.79
C LEU A 79 -9.76 -12.34 1.89
N TYR A 80 -10.04 -11.55 0.86
CA TYR A 80 -9.74 -10.13 0.88
C TYR A 80 -10.60 -9.40 1.92
N SER A 81 -9.97 -8.47 2.64
CA SER A 81 -10.66 -7.70 3.67
C SER A 81 -11.51 -6.60 3.05
N ASP A 82 -12.78 -6.55 3.43
CA ASP A 82 -13.74 -5.51 3.01
C ASP A 82 -13.37 -4.10 3.53
N LYS A 83 -12.35 -3.98 4.39
CA LYS A 83 -11.90 -2.72 4.99
C LYS A 83 -10.90 -1.96 4.14
N GLU A 84 -10.22 -2.66 3.25
CA GLU A 84 -9.30 -2.07 2.30
C GLU A 84 -10.11 -1.28 1.26
N PRO A 85 -9.83 0.02 1.03
CA PRO A 85 -10.67 0.88 0.20
C PRO A 85 -10.82 0.36 -1.24
N VAL A 86 -9.77 -0.26 -1.78
CA VAL A 86 -9.79 -0.88 -3.12
C VAL A 86 -10.78 -2.03 -3.19
N PHE A 87 -10.82 -2.90 -2.17
CA PHE A 87 -11.72 -4.05 -2.14
C PHE A 87 -13.15 -3.65 -1.78
N ALA A 88 -13.33 -2.67 -0.90
CA ALA A 88 -14.63 -2.07 -0.62
C ALA A 88 -15.27 -1.54 -1.91
N ARG A 89 -14.52 -0.76 -2.69
CA ARG A 89 -14.97 -0.25 -3.98
C ARG A 89 -15.23 -1.36 -5.00
N ALA A 90 -14.35 -2.35 -5.09
CA ALA A 90 -14.56 -3.49 -5.98
C ALA A 90 -15.84 -4.27 -5.65
N LEU A 91 -16.22 -4.37 -4.37
CA LEU A 91 -17.47 -5.01 -3.94
C LEU A 91 -18.73 -4.19 -4.27
N GLU A 92 -18.62 -2.87 -4.38
CA GLU A 92 -19.70 -2.00 -4.88
C GLU A 92 -19.92 -2.17 -6.39
N LEU A 93 -18.84 -2.40 -7.14
CA LEU A 93 -18.89 -2.62 -8.59
C LEU A 93 -19.38 -4.02 -8.97
N LEU A 94 -19.25 -4.99 -8.05
CA LEU A 94 -19.58 -6.39 -8.31
C LEU A 94 -21.08 -6.57 -8.53
N PRO A 95 -21.51 -7.37 -9.53
CA PRO A 95 -22.93 -7.62 -9.75
C PRO A 95 -23.57 -8.34 -8.54
N PRO A 96 -24.86 -8.07 -8.25
CA PRO A 96 -25.54 -8.54 -7.05
C PRO A 96 -25.58 -10.08 -6.94
N ASP A 97 -25.65 -10.79 -8.07
CA ASP A 97 -25.68 -12.26 -8.09
C ASP A 97 -24.37 -12.87 -7.56
N ILE A 98 -23.22 -12.31 -7.95
CA ILE A 98 -21.90 -12.76 -7.50
C ILE A 98 -21.69 -12.35 -6.04
N GLN A 99 -22.15 -11.16 -5.66
CA GLN A 99 -22.11 -10.68 -4.29
C GLN A 99 -22.91 -11.59 -3.34
N ALA A 100 -24.12 -12.00 -3.72
CA ALA A 100 -24.93 -12.94 -2.96
C ALA A 100 -24.29 -14.34 -2.90
N ALA A 101 -23.65 -14.80 -3.98
CA ALA A 101 -22.88 -16.05 -3.98
C ALA A 101 -21.68 -16.00 -3.02
N ARG A 102 -20.92 -14.89 -3.03
CA ARG A 102 -19.82 -14.61 -2.09
C ARG A 102 -20.30 -14.63 -0.64
N PHE A 103 -21.37 -13.91 -0.34
CA PHE A 103 -21.94 -13.86 1.02
C PHE A 103 -22.33 -15.24 1.53
N ARG A 104 -22.98 -16.07 0.71
CA ARG A 104 -23.32 -17.46 1.07
C ARG A 104 -22.08 -18.31 1.37
N ARG A 105 -21.01 -18.19 0.57
CA ARG A 105 -19.74 -18.90 0.82
C ARG A 105 -19.10 -18.45 2.13
N LEU A 106 -19.03 -17.15 2.38
CA LEU A 106 -18.48 -16.60 3.63
C LEU A 106 -19.24 -17.11 4.85
N MET A 107 -20.57 -16.99 4.86
CA MET A 107 -21.40 -17.47 5.97
C MET A 107 -21.22 -18.98 6.21
N ARG A 108 -21.16 -19.77 5.13
CA ARG A 108 -20.88 -21.21 5.21
C ARG A 108 -19.49 -21.49 5.79
N GLY A 109 -18.45 -20.81 5.30
CA GLY A 109 -17.08 -20.97 5.78
C GLY A 109 -16.93 -20.60 7.25
N THR A 110 -17.54 -19.50 7.68
CA THR A 110 -17.58 -19.07 9.09
C THR A 110 -18.30 -20.10 9.96
N TYR A 111 -19.45 -20.62 9.51
CA TYR A 111 -20.22 -21.64 10.23
C TYR A 111 -19.43 -22.95 10.39
N LEU A 112 -18.83 -23.46 9.31
CA LEU A 112 -18.00 -24.66 9.35
C LEU A 112 -16.77 -24.49 10.27
N ASN A 113 -16.09 -23.35 10.19
CA ASN A 113 -14.96 -23.04 11.05
C ASN A 113 -15.38 -22.92 12.53
N HIS A 114 -16.55 -22.32 12.81
CA HIS A 114 -17.09 -22.24 14.17
C HIS A 114 -17.35 -23.63 14.77
N LEU A 115 -17.92 -24.54 13.98
CA LEU A 115 -18.17 -25.92 14.39
C LEU A 115 -16.94 -26.83 14.34
N ARG A 116 -15.80 -26.36 13.81
CA ARG A 116 -14.60 -27.18 13.53
C ARG A 116 -14.91 -28.38 12.63
N LEU A 117 -15.85 -28.21 11.71
CA LEU A 117 -16.23 -29.19 10.70
C LEU A 117 -15.70 -28.80 9.32
N TYR A 118 -15.63 -29.78 8.43
CA TYR A 118 -15.23 -29.58 7.04
C TYR A 118 -16.45 -29.72 6.12
N LEU A 119 -16.37 -29.09 4.95
CA LEU A 119 -17.33 -29.24 3.88
C LEU A 119 -17.34 -30.69 3.40
N PRO A 120 -18.50 -31.31 3.09
CA PRO A 120 -18.54 -32.68 2.59
C PRO A 120 -17.78 -32.83 1.26
N VAL A 121 -17.10 -33.95 1.08
CA VAL A 121 -16.13 -34.20 -0.02
C VAL A 121 -16.72 -33.96 -1.41
N HIS A 122 -18.00 -34.27 -1.62
CA HIS A 122 -18.66 -34.06 -2.92
C HIS A 122 -18.83 -32.58 -3.29
N GLU A 123 -18.93 -31.69 -2.30
CA GLU A 123 -18.98 -30.23 -2.52
C GLU A 123 -17.59 -29.60 -2.60
N GLN A 124 -16.52 -30.31 -2.22
CA GLN A 124 -15.14 -29.81 -2.28
C GLN A 124 -14.56 -29.79 -3.70
N ASN A 125 -15.26 -30.38 -4.68
CA ASN A 125 -14.77 -30.51 -6.05
C ASN A 125 -15.00 -29.23 -6.88
N TYR A 126 -14.26 -28.18 -6.55
CA TYR A 126 -14.20 -26.94 -7.33
C TYR A 126 -12.78 -26.37 -7.33
N ASP A 127 -12.52 -25.42 -8.24
CA ASP A 127 -11.28 -24.66 -8.27
C ASP A 127 -11.43 -23.38 -7.43
N PRO A 128 -10.71 -23.26 -6.30
CA PRO A 128 -10.82 -22.09 -5.44
C PRO A 128 -10.06 -20.86 -5.97
N PHE A 129 -9.23 -20.99 -7.01
CA PHE A 129 -8.40 -19.90 -7.54
C PHE A 129 -9.00 -19.17 -8.75
N ILE A 130 -10.29 -19.34 -9.02
CA ILE A 130 -10.99 -18.59 -10.06
C ILE A 130 -11.07 -17.11 -9.64
N PRO A 131 -10.42 -16.18 -10.36
CA PRO A 131 -10.33 -14.78 -9.94
C PRO A 131 -11.56 -14.00 -10.43
N TYR A 132 -12.69 -14.13 -9.74
CA TYR A 132 -13.94 -13.46 -10.13
C TYR A 132 -13.95 -11.96 -9.80
N MET A 133 -13.14 -11.53 -8.83
CA MET A 133 -13.09 -10.15 -8.34
C MET A 133 -11.98 -9.33 -9.00
N ALA A 134 -10.95 -9.98 -9.56
CA ALA A 134 -9.81 -9.33 -10.21
C ALA A 134 -10.16 -8.21 -11.20
N PRO A 135 -11.09 -8.37 -12.17
CA PRO A 135 -11.40 -7.28 -13.11
C PRO A 135 -11.98 -6.04 -12.42
N TYR A 136 -12.80 -6.23 -11.39
CA TYR A 136 -13.39 -5.12 -10.62
C TYR A 136 -12.38 -4.45 -9.69
N VAL A 137 -11.37 -5.20 -9.22
CA VAL A 137 -10.26 -4.64 -8.42
C VAL A 137 -9.36 -3.77 -9.29
N GLU A 138 -9.10 -4.17 -10.53
CA GLU A 138 -8.35 -3.35 -11.48
C GLU A 138 -9.11 -2.06 -11.80
N GLU A 139 -10.41 -2.15 -12.08
CA GLU A 139 -11.27 -0.98 -12.30
C GLU A 139 -11.31 -0.05 -11.07
N ALA A 140 -11.48 -0.59 -9.87
CA ALA A 140 -11.46 0.19 -8.64
C ALA A 140 -10.13 0.93 -8.42
N LYS A 141 -9.00 0.31 -8.77
CA LYS A 141 -7.68 0.97 -8.72
C LYS A 141 -7.60 2.15 -9.69
N PHE A 142 -8.11 2.00 -10.92
CA PHE A 142 -8.13 3.09 -11.88
C PHE A 142 -9.01 4.25 -11.40
N GLN A 143 -10.22 3.97 -10.91
CA GLN A 143 -11.11 5.02 -10.38
C GLN A 143 -10.47 5.77 -9.20
N LEU A 144 -9.89 5.04 -8.24
CA LEU A 144 -9.22 5.65 -7.08
C LEU A 144 -8.00 6.47 -7.48
N GLN A 145 -7.24 6.01 -8.47
CA GLN A 145 -6.10 6.77 -8.99
C GLN A 145 -6.57 8.05 -9.70
N GLU A 146 -7.62 7.99 -10.52
CA GLU A 146 -8.21 9.16 -11.17
C GLU A 146 -8.76 10.17 -10.15
N GLU A 147 -9.40 9.69 -9.08
CA GLU A 147 -9.89 10.53 -7.97
C GLU A 147 -8.73 11.20 -7.20
N GLU A 148 -7.63 10.48 -6.96
CA GLU A 148 -6.43 11.06 -6.33
C GLU A 148 -5.79 12.14 -7.23
N GLU A 149 -5.69 11.88 -8.53
CA GLU A 149 -5.08 12.81 -9.50
C GLU A 149 -5.94 14.06 -9.75
N LEU A 150 -7.27 13.91 -9.83
CA LEU A 150 -8.19 15.01 -10.16
C LEU A 150 -8.66 15.80 -8.95
N LEU A 151 -9.01 15.11 -7.87
CA LEU A 151 -9.67 15.70 -6.70
C LEU A 151 -8.71 15.85 -5.52
N GLY A 152 -7.53 15.23 -5.57
CA GLY A 152 -6.61 15.19 -4.44
C GLY A 152 -7.15 14.36 -3.27
N TYR A 153 -8.17 13.53 -3.49
CA TYR A 153 -8.67 12.61 -2.48
C TYR A 153 -7.64 11.51 -2.22
N HIS A 154 -7.28 11.31 -0.96
CA HIS A 154 -6.46 10.17 -0.60
C HIS A 154 -7.36 8.96 -0.31
N MET A 155 -7.03 7.79 -0.84
CA MET A 155 -7.85 6.55 -0.79
C MET A 155 -8.34 6.15 0.61
N TRP A 156 -7.67 6.65 1.66
CA TRP A 156 -7.91 6.31 3.05
C TRP A 156 -8.74 7.36 3.80
N GLU A 157 -9.11 8.48 3.17
CA GLU A 157 -9.82 9.59 3.82
C GLU A 157 -11.33 9.33 4.04
N GLY A 158 -11.88 8.24 3.47
CA GLY A 158 -13.26 7.79 3.68
C GLY A 158 -13.42 6.56 4.60
N VAL A 159 -12.33 5.86 4.92
CA VAL A 159 -12.39 4.62 5.71
C VAL A 159 -12.25 4.94 7.20
N TRP A 160 -13.38 5.11 7.87
CA TRP A 160 -13.41 5.14 9.34
C TRP A 160 -13.20 3.72 9.86
N TYR A 161 -12.03 3.44 10.41
CA TYR A 161 -11.82 2.18 11.13
C TYR A 161 -12.75 2.15 12.36
N SER A 162 -13.76 1.30 12.32
CA SER A 162 -14.46 0.89 13.53
C SER A 162 -13.50 0.02 14.36
N GLY A 163 -12.72 0.66 15.22
CA GLY A 163 -12.04 0.00 16.33
C GLY A 163 -13.08 -0.65 17.25
N GLY A 164 -12.64 -1.61 18.07
CA GLY A 164 -13.47 -2.15 19.16
C GLY A 164 -13.93 -1.06 20.14
N VAL A 165 -14.47 -1.49 21.28
CA VAL A 165 -15.20 -0.71 22.32
C VAL A 165 -14.46 0.53 22.87
N THR A 166 -13.24 0.84 22.45
CA THR A 166 -12.44 1.98 22.92
C THR A 166 -12.76 3.33 22.27
N GLY A 167 -13.69 3.41 21.30
CA GLY A 167 -14.26 4.70 20.84
C GLY A 167 -13.26 5.67 20.19
N PHE A 168 -12.02 5.24 19.95
CA PHE A 168 -11.02 5.93 19.16
C PHE A 168 -10.61 5.00 18.02
N GLY A 169 -10.93 5.41 16.79
CA GLY A 169 -10.60 4.65 15.59
C GLY A 169 -9.09 4.56 15.41
N ASP A 170 -8.56 3.35 15.49
CA ASP A 170 -7.17 3.06 15.15
C ASP A 170 -6.95 3.36 13.66
N LYS A 171 -5.93 4.16 13.33
CA LYS A 171 -5.63 4.58 11.95
C LYS A 171 -4.82 3.56 11.15
N GLU A 172 -4.54 2.39 11.73
CA GLU A 172 -3.61 1.42 11.14
C GLU A 172 -4.34 0.24 10.48
N PRO A 173 -4.13 0.00 9.18
CA PRO A 173 -4.61 -1.22 8.52
C PRO A 173 -3.86 -2.44 9.08
N GLY A 174 -4.57 -3.35 9.76
CA GLY A 174 -4.07 -4.71 9.99
C GLY A 174 -4.25 -5.31 11.39
N GLU A 175 -4.61 -4.52 12.41
CA GLU A 175 -4.75 -5.02 13.78
C GLU A 175 -6.22 -5.28 14.12
N HIS A 176 -6.89 -6.13 13.34
CA HIS A 176 -8.19 -6.67 13.75
C HIS A 176 -8.00 -8.03 14.41
N PHE A 177 -8.35 -8.10 15.70
CA PHE A 177 -8.34 -9.31 16.53
C PHE A 177 -9.03 -10.52 15.86
N LEU A 178 -9.95 -10.27 14.92
CA LEU A 178 -10.71 -11.31 14.21
C LEU A 178 -10.10 -11.72 12.85
N VAL A 179 -9.09 -11.01 12.33
CA VAL A 179 -8.37 -11.35 11.08
C VAL A 179 -6.97 -11.89 11.35
N ALA A 180 -6.47 -11.76 12.58
CA ALA A 180 -5.34 -12.54 13.05
C ALA A 180 -5.77 -14.02 13.14
N LEU A 181 -5.54 -14.78 12.07
CA LEU A 181 -5.35 -16.23 12.20
C LEU A 181 -4.43 -16.43 13.42
N PRO A 182 -4.83 -17.21 14.44
CA PRO A 182 -3.88 -17.57 15.49
C PRO A 182 -2.72 -18.23 14.75
N ASN A 183 -1.52 -17.67 14.92
CA ASN A 183 -0.25 -18.14 14.38
C ASN A 183 -0.16 -19.68 14.41
N LEU A 184 -0.71 -20.34 13.40
CA LEU A 184 -0.63 -21.78 13.22
C LEU A 184 0.43 -21.96 12.15
N TYR A 185 1.67 -22.14 12.64
CA TYR A 185 2.87 -22.37 11.86
C TYR A 185 3.26 -21.25 10.89
N GLY A 186 3.72 -20.11 11.45
CA GLY A 186 4.79 -19.30 10.84
C GLY A 186 4.61 -18.89 9.38
N ALA A 187 3.39 -18.77 8.89
CA ALA A 187 3.08 -18.48 7.50
C ALA A 187 2.18 -17.24 7.41
N GLY A 188 2.69 -16.21 6.73
CA GLY A 188 1.82 -15.36 5.93
C GLY A 188 1.32 -14.07 6.56
N GLY A 189 2.15 -13.38 7.36
CA GLY A 189 2.12 -11.92 7.25
C GLY A 189 2.56 -11.57 5.82
N SER A 190 1.65 -11.06 4.99
CA SER A 190 1.98 -10.61 3.64
C SER A 190 3.26 -9.75 3.68
N PRO A 191 4.34 -10.10 2.97
CA PRO A 191 5.53 -9.26 2.90
C PRO A 191 5.23 -7.89 2.24
N MET A 192 4.04 -7.71 1.65
CA MET A 192 3.57 -6.40 1.16
C MET A 192 3.16 -5.42 2.26
N GLN A 193 2.67 -5.87 3.44
CA GLN A 193 2.28 -4.94 4.52
C GLN A 193 3.41 -4.70 5.53
N ALA A 194 4.40 -5.60 5.63
CA ALA A 194 5.58 -5.38 6.47
C ALA A 194 6.70 -4.56 5.78
N GLY A 195 6.58 -4.29 4.48
CA GLY A 195 7.60 -3.57 3.69
C GLY A 195 7.62 -2.05 3.86
N GLY A 196 6.65 -1.48 4.59
CA GLY A 196 6.48 -0.04 4.76
C GLY A 196 6.60 0.47 6.20
N LYS A 197 6.97 -0.38 7.17
CA LYS A 197 7.08 0.03 8.58
C LYS A 197 8.17 1.09 8.77
N HIS A 198 7.76 2.36 8.72
CA HIS A 198 8.17 3.53 9.51
C HIS A 198 9.65 3.74 9.89
N PHE A 199 10.61 3.22 9.14
CA PHE A 199 12.00 3.70 9.24
C PHE A 199 12.24 4.95 8.38
N SER A 200 11.42 5.18 7.35
CA SER A 200 11.54 6.30 6.42
C SER A 200 11.00 7.61 6.99
N SER A 201 9.98 7.59 7.86
CA SER A 201 9.39 8.81 8.44
C SER A 201 10.34 9.50 9.42
N HIS A 202 11.03 8.75 10.27
CA HIS A 202 12.01 9.30 11.21
C HIS A 202 13.31 9.75 10.53
N ALA A 203 13.80 9.02 9.53
CA ALA A 203 14.97 9.43 8.75
C ALA A 203 14.68 10.66 7.87
N ALA A 204 13.50 10.72 7.25
CA ALA A 204 13.08 11.86 6.44
C ALA A 204 12.79 13.10 7.30
N SER A 205 12.20 12.95 8.50
CA SER A 205 11.98 14.08 9.42
C SER A 205 13.32 14.62 9.95
N ALA A 206 14.27 13.74 10.28
CA ALA A 206 15.62 14.15 10.68
C ALA A 206 16.38 14.85 9.54
N ALA A 207 16.25 14.38 8.31
CA ALA A 207 16.85 15.02 7.13
C ALA A 207 16.23 16.39 6.84
N ARG A 208 14.90 16.52 6.95
CA ARG A 208 14.17 17.80 6.83
C ARG A 208 14.57 18.78 7.93
N ALA A 209 14.72 18.33 9.17
CA ALA A 209 15.19 19.15 10.28
C ALA A 209 16.63 19.66 10.07
N ARG A 210 17.52 18.81 9.55
CA ARG A 210 18.90 19.22 9.18
C ARG A 210 18.95 20.21 8.02
N LEU A 211 18.08 20.05 7.03
CA LEU A 211 17.97 21.01 5.93
C LEU A 211 17.44 22.36 6.40
N ALA A 212 16.47 22.37 7.32
CA ALA A 212 15.94 23.60 7.91
C ALA A 212 17.00 24.38 8.71
N THR A 213 17.81 23.69 9.51
CA THR A 213 18.88 24.35 10.28
C THR A 213 20.01 24.87 9.38
N LEU A 214 20.35 24.17 8.31
CA LEU A 214 21.31 24.66 7.31
C LEU A 214 20.78 25.86 6.54
N ALA A 215 19.49 25.89 6.22
CA ALA A 215 18.85 27.02 5.56
C ALA A 215 18.85 28.27 6.46
N GLN A 216 18.56 28.11 7.75
CA GLN A 216 18.62 29.19 8.74
C GLN A 216 20.03 29.79 8.85
N LYS A 217 21.06 28.94 8.98
CA LYS A 217 22.46 29.40 9.04
C LYS A 217 22.89 30.18 7.80
N ARG A 218 22.52 29.71 6.60
CA ARG A 218 22.83 30.44 5.35
C ARG A 218 22.11 31.78 5.27
N LEU A 219 20.92 31.89 5.84
CA LEU A 219 20.15 33.11 5.87
C LEU A 219 20.78 34.13 6.84
N GLU A 220 21.23 33.67 8.01
CA GLU A 220 21.99 34.49 8.97
C GLU A 220 23.31 34.99 8.38
N GLU A 221 24.07 34.12 7.72
CA GLU A 221 25.31 34.50 7.03
C GLU A 221 25.07 35.55 5.94
N ALA A 222 23.99 35.41 5.17
CA ALA A 222 23.61 36.38 4.13
C ALA A 222 23.21 37.74 4.73
N MET A 223 22.53 37.76 5.88
CA MET A 223 22.20 39.00 6.58
C MET A 223 23.45 39.70 7.13
N GLN A 224 24.35 38.95 7.77
CA GLN A 224 25.61 39.51 8.26
C GLN A 224 26.50 40.06 7.14
N GLN A 225 26.51 39.42 5.96
CA GLN A 225 27.21 39.94 4.80
C GLN A 225 26.61 41.26 4.30
N ARG A 226 25.28 41.40 4.31
CA ARG A 226 24.60 42.66 3.94
C ARG A 226 24.89 43.77 4.94
N GLU A 227 24.90 43.48 6.23
CA GLU A 227 25.25 44.45 7.28
C GLU A 227 26.70 44.95 7.11
N ARG A 228 27.65 44.03 6.90
CA ARG A 228 29.05 44.40 6.63
C ARG A 228 29.21 45.24 5.36
N GLN A 229 28.44 44.96 4.31
CA GLN A 229 28.44 45.77 3.10
C GLN A 229 27.87 47.16 3.33
N SER A 230 26.83 47.30 4.16
CA SER A 230 26.26 48.61 4.51
C SER A 230 27.18 49.47 5.38
N VAL A 231 27.96 48.86 6.29
CA VAL A 231 28.95 49.56 7.13
C VAL A 231 30.17 49.99 6.31
N SER A 232 30.52 49.26 5.25
CA SER A 232 31.61 49.62 4.33
C SER A 232 31.25 50.74 3.35
N GLN A 233 29.97 51.12 3.24
CA GLN A 233 29.49 52.15 2.30
C GLN A 233 29.23 53.51 2.96
N ASN A 234 29.37 53.60 4.28
CA ASN A 234 29.36 54.85 5.05
C ASN A 234 30.78 55.23 5.47
#